data_AF-A0AAU4IDP4-F1
#
_entry.id   AF-A0AAU4IDP4-F1
#
_cell.length_a   1.000
_cell.length_b   1.000
_cell.length_c   1.000
_cell.angle_alpha   90.00
_cell.angle_beta   90.00
_cell.angle_gamma   90.00
#
_symmetry.space_group_name_H-M   'P 1'
#
loop_
_entity.id
_entity.type
_entity.pdbx_description
1 polymer ?
#
loop_
_entity_poly.entity_id
_entity_poly.type
_entity_poly.pdbx_seq_one_letter_code
_entity_poly.pdbx_strand_id
1 'polypeptide(L)'
;MRPTICLNMIVKNEAPTIRKCLESVRPLIDTWVIVDTGSTDGTQDVIRDCLADLPGTLHDRPWKGFDGSRTEAIELARAGADYLLFIDGDDEMQIEPGFRMPDLTLDAYQVALHDGPIVHWRPALVSTRLPWRYVGVLHEYIESGTEYSRDVIEGFNILSIGGGARLREEGQRAKYLRDAEVLTEGLAKEPDNTRYAFYLAQSWRDAGEPEKSLAAYDHRVAMGGWAEETYCAQLYAARLAVTLERPSAEVMDRYLRAHESRPSRAEALGDLARLCRLESRWPLAYLFARQAVRVPHPDDILFVEFAWHDWRALDELAVAAYWTGEYQESSDCCERLLQEGKLPGDQQDRILANLEFARRKLGVGSRAFA
;
A
#
# COMPACT_ATOMS: atom_id res chain seq x y z
N MET A 1 -10.76 -32.03 13.86
CA MET A 1 -11.06 -30.81 14.66
C MET A 1 -10.77 -29.62 13.79
N ARG A 2 -11.52 -28.52 13.93
CA ARG A 2 -11.19 -27.26 13.23
C ARG A 2 -9.84 -26.75 13.75
N PRO A 3 -8.91 -26.28 12.90
CA PRO A 3 -7.65 -25.70 13.34
C PRO A 3 -7.87 -24.53 14.28
N THR A 4 -7.07 -24.48 15.35
CA THR A 4 -7.06 -23.39 16.34
C THR A 4 -6.23 -22.22 15.84
N ILE A 5 -6.71 -21.00 16.08
CA ILE A 5 -6.07 -19.76 15.64
C ILE A 5 -5.66 -18.91 16.84
N CYS A 6 -4.39 -18.55 16.92
CA CYS A 6 -3.83 -17.67 17.94
C CYS A 6 -3.63 -16.25 17.39
N LEU A 7 -4.20 -15.25 18.05
CA LEU A 7 -3.75 -13.86 17.83
C LEU A 7 -2.30 -13.72 18.30
N ASN A 8 -1.41 -13.30 17.41
CA ASN A 8 -0.01 -13.03 17.74
C ASN A 8 0.35 -11.58 17.43
N MET A 9 0.81 -10.84 18.44
CA MET A 9 1.00 -9.39 18.33
C MET A 9 2.09 -8.90 19.29
N ILE A 10 2.79 -7.85 18.89
CA ILE A 10 3.60 -7.01 19.79
C ILE A 10 2.89 -5.68 20.01
N VAL A 11 2.96 -5.12 21.21
CA VAL A 11 2.32 -3.84 21.54
C VAL A 11 3.25 -2.94 22.35
N LYS A 12 3.03 -1.62 22.23
CA LYS A 12 3.59 -0.60 23.11
C LYS A 12 2.74 0.67 23.08
N ASN A 13 2.19 1.06 24.23
CA ASN A 13 1.41 2.30 24.39
C ASN A 13 0.20 2.42 23.43
N GLU A 14 -0.53 1.33 23.23
CA GLU A 14 -1.69 1.25 22.35
C GLU A 14 -3.04 1.34 23.10
N ALA A 15 -3.09 1.84 24.35
CA ALA A 15 -4.33 1.90 25.12
C ALA A 15 -5.51 2.60 24.39
N PRO A 16 -5.30 3.66 23.58
CA PRO A 16 -6.38 4.33 22.85
C PRO A 16 -6.98 3.55 21.67
N THR A 17 -6.25 2.58 21.13
CA THR A 17 -6.54 1.90 19.84
C THR A 17 -6.79 0.40 20.03
N ILE A 18 -6.04 -0.24 20.92
CA ILE A 18 -5.98 -1.71 21.06
C ILE A 18 -7.33 -2.36 21.32
N ARG A 19 -8.25 -1.72 22.06
CA ARG A 19 -9.57 -2.28 22.34
C ARG A 19 -10.34 -2.57 21.05
N LYS A 20 -10.37 -1.63 20.11
CA LYS A 20 -11.08 -1.78 18.84
C LYS A 20 -10.45 -2.87 17.99
N CYS A 21 -9.12 -2.88 17.90
CA CYS A 21 -8.37 -3.95 17.24
C CYS A 21 -8.77 -5.32 17.80
N LEU A 22 -8.71 -5.50 19.13
CA LEU A 22 -9.01 -6.77 19.79
C LEU A 22 -10.46 -7.19 19.59
N GLU A 23 -11.43 -6.28 19.77
CA GLU A 23 -12.85 -6.57 19.54
C GLU A 23 -13.14 -7.00 18.10
N SER A 24 -12.45 -6.40 17.13
CA SER A 24 -12.62 -6.70 15.70
C SER A 24 -12.06 -8.07 15.30
N VAL A 25 -10.90 -8.48 15.85
CA VAL A 25 -10.24 -9.75 15.50
C VAL A 25 -10.78 -10.94 16.31
N ARG A 26 -11.38 -10.67 17.48
CA ARG A 26 -11.90 -11.66 18.42
C ARG A 26 -12.78 -12.76 17.80
N PRO A 27 -13.65 -12.52 16.80
CA PRO A 27 -14.45 -13.58 16.17
C PRO A 27 -13.64 -14.63 15.39
N LEU A 28 -12.36 -14.35 15.10
CA LEU A 28 -11.50 -15.22 14.28
C LEU A 28 -10.53 -16.08 15.09
N ILE A 29 -10.42 -15.86 16.40
CA ILE A 29 -9.36 -16.45 17.22
C ILE A 29 -9.92 -17.35 18.32
N ASP A 30 -9.14 -18.36 18.68
CA ASP A 30 -9.44 -19.31 19.76
C ASP A 30 -8.56 -19.07 20.99
N THR A 31 -7.38 -18.50 20.77
CA THR A 31 -6.38 -18.18 21.80
C THR A 31 -5.58 -16.93 21.43
N TRP A 32 -4.73 -16.44 22.32
CA TRP A 32 -3.92 -15.25 22.06
C TRP A 32 -2.58 -15.29 22.80
N VAL A 33 -1.55 -14.73 22.16
CA VAL A 33 -0.24 -14.46 22.76
C VAL A 33 0.18 -13.07 22.33
N ILE A 34 0.23 -12.16 23.28
CA ILE A 34 0.62 -10.77 23.04
C ILE A 34 1.89 -10.48 23.83
N VAL A 35 2.87 -9.86 23.19
CA VAL A 35 4.11 -9.40 23.82
C VAL A 35 4.04 -7.89 23.98
N ASP A 36 3.91 -7.43 25.22
CA ASP A 36 4.04 -6.03 25.57
C ASP A 36 5.52 -5.67 25.70
N THR A 37 5.94 -4.61 25.01
CA THR A 37 7.34 -4.20 24.88
C THR A 37 7.69 -2.97 25.73
N GLY A 38 6.94 -2.80 26.83
CA GLY A 38 7.15 -1.74 27.81
C GLY A 38 6.11 -0.62 27.74
N SER A 39 4.82 -0.97 27.65
CA SER A 39 3.72 0.00 27.74
C SER A 39 3.64 0.61 29.13
N THR A 40 3.33 1.90 29.19
CA THR A 40 3.18 2.67 30.45
C THR A 40 1.83 3.39 30.54
N ASP A 41 0.93 3.15 29.60
CA ASP A 41 -0.33 3.88 29.42
C ASP A 41 -1.59 3.06 29.79
N GLY A 42 -1.41 1.86 30.35
CA GLY A 42 -2.51 0.94 30.67
C GLY A 42 -2.90 -0.02 29.55
N THR A 43 -2.17 -0.08 28.43
CA THR A 43 -2.39 -1.04 27.33
C THR A 43 -2.59 -2.47 27.84
N GLN A 44 -1.74 -2.90 28.78
CA GLN A 44 -1.79 -4.24 29.37
C GLN A 44 -3.14 -4.54 30.05
N ASP A 45 -3.72 -3.57 30.74
CA ASP A 45 -4.99 -3.74 31.45
C ASP A 45 -6.15 -3.82 30.45
N VAL A 46 -6.11 -3.03 29.38
CA VAL A 46 -7.09 -3.10 28.29
C VAL A 46 -7.07 -4.48 27.62
N ILE A 47 -5.89 -5.04 27.37
CA ILE A 47 -5.74 -6.38 26.80
C ILE A 47 -6.34 -7.45 27.72
N ARG A 48 -5.97 -7.42 29.01
CA ARG A 48 -6.46 -8.40 30.00
C ARG A 48 -7.98 -8.34 30.15
N ASP A 49 -8.57 -7.16 30.15
CA ASP A 49 -10.01 -6.96 30.22
C ASP A 49 -10.72 -7.46 28.95
N CYS A 50 -10.22 -7.05 27.77
CA CYS A 50 -10.87 -7.37 26.49
C CYS A 50 -10.81 -8.86 26.12
N LEU A 51 -9.78 -9.59 26.58
CA LEU A 51 -9.58 -11.02 26.27
C LEU A 51 -9.72 -11.93 27.50
N ALA A 52 -10.33 -11.43 28.59
CA ALA A 52 -10.39 -12.13 29.89
C ALA A 52 -11.01 -13.54 29.83
N ASP A 53 -11.89 -13.78 28.86
CA ASP A 53 -12.65 -15.01 28.69
C ASP A 53 -12.11 -15.94 27.59
N LEU A 54 -11.02 -15.56 26.92
CA LEU A 54 -10.29 -16.41 25.98
C LEU A 54 -8.99 -16.93 26.60
N PRO A 55 -8.61 -18.20 26.37
CA PRO A 55 -7.30 -18.69 26.79
C PRO A 55 -6.21 -17.89 26.08
N GLY A 56 -5.15 -17.54 26.80
CA GLY A 56 -4.03 -16.81 26.23
C GLY A 56 -3.12 -16.18 27.27
N THR A 57 -2.05 -15.54 26.80
CA THR A 57 -1.02 -14.98 27.66
C THR A 57 -0.53 -13.62 27.19
N LEU A 58 -0.35 -12.72 28.15
CA LEU A 58 0.34 -11.45 27.97
C LEU A 58 1.75 -11.58 28.55
N HIS A 59 2.77 -11.28 27.74
CA HIS A 59 4.17 -11.33 28.14
C HIS A 59 4.77 -9.93 28.18
N ASP A 60 5.36 -9.56 29.31
CA ASP A 60 6.21 -8.38 29.42
C ASP A 60 7.64 -8.75 29.01
N ARG A 61 8.14 -8.14 27.93
CA ARG A 61 9.48 -8.40 27.38
C ARG A 61 10.20 -7.11 27.01
N PRO A 62 11.54 -7.05 27.17
CA PRO A 62 12.32 -5.95 26.63
C PRO A 62 12.16 -5.84 25.10
N TRP A 63 12.14 -4.61 24.59
CA TRP A 63 12.15 -4.35 23.15
C TRP A 63 13.43 -4.90 22.48
N LYS A 64 13.27 -5.72 21.44
CA LYS A 64 14.37 -6.35 20.67
C LYS A 64 14.41 -5.92 19.21
N GLY A 65 13.81 -4.78 18.86
CA GLY A 65 13.52 -4.42 17.47
C GLY A 65 12.21 -5.04 16.96
N PHE A 66 11.75 -4.61 15.79
CA PHE A 66 10.48 -5.07 15.22
C PHE A 66 10.53 -6.56 14.87
N ASP A 67 11.54 -6.97 14.12
CA ASP A 67 11.81 -8.36 13.77
C ASP A 67 12.02 -9.26 15.00
N GLY A 68 12.90 -8.86 15.91
CA GLY A 68 13.24 -9.63 17.10
C GLY A 68 12.06 -9.82 18.05
N SER A 69 11.28 -8.77 18.29
CA SER A 69 10.13 -8.84 19.21
C SER A 69 8.96 -9.62 18.59
N ARG A 70 8.67 -9.45 17.28
CA ARG A 70 7.65 -10.26 16.60
C ARG A 70 8.05 -11.72 16.51
N THR A 71 9.33 -12.01 16.28
CA THR A 71 9.83 -13.39 16.26
C THR A 71 9.74 -14.04 17.65
N GLU A 72 10.05 -13.31 18.72
CA GLU A 72 9.82 -13.80 20.09
C GLU A 72 8.34 -14.08 20.36
N ALA A 73 7.44 -13.22 19.89
CA ALA A 73 6.00 -13.45 20.00
C ALA A 73 5.57 -14.74 19.28
N ILE A 74 6.08 -14.99 18.07
CA ILE A 74 5.81 -16.23 17.32
C ILE A 74 6.26 -17.45 18.12
N GLU A 75 7.48 -17.44 18.66
CA GLU A 75 8.02 -18.59 19.39
C GLU A 75 7.23 -18.90 20.66
N LEU A 76 6.72 -17.88 21.36
CA LEU A 76 5.86 -18.06 22.52
C LEU A 76 4.50 -18.67 22.16
N ALA A 77 3.99 -18.40 20.96
CA ALA A 77 2.67 -18.87 20.49
C ALA A 77 2.70 -20.22 19.78
N ARG A 78 3.85 -20.61 19.21
CA ARG A 78 4.01 -21.75 18.29
C ARG A 78 3.42 -23.07 18.81
N ALA A 79 3.59 -23.36 20.09
CA ALA A 79 3.11 -24.62 20.68
C ALA A 79 1.62 -24.60 21.09
N GLY A 80 0.97 -23.43 21.05
CA GLY A 80 -0.36 -23.21 21.62
C GLY A 80 -1.51 -23.18 20.60
N ALA A 81 -1.23 -23.22 19.30
CA ALA A 81 -2.24 -23.20 18.24
C ALA A 81 -1.74 -23.82 16.92
N ASP A 82 -2.66 -24.10 16.00
CA ASP A 82 -2.35 -24.61 14.65
C ASP A 82 -1.95 -23.49 13.67
N TYR A 83 -2.49 -22.29 13.88
CA TYR A 83 -2.23 -21.08 13.09
C TYR A 83 -2.03 -19.84 13.97
N LEU A 84 -1.24 -18.91 13.47
CA LEU A 84 -1.01 -17.58 14.04
C LEU A 84 -1.62 -16.53 13.11
N LEU A 85 -2.41 -15.61 13.67
CA LEU A 85 -2.98 -14.45 12.99
C LEU A 85 -2.29 -13.17 13.46
N PHE A 86 -1.79 -12.37 12.53
CA PHE A 86 -1.09 -11.11 12.78
C PHE A 86 -1.95 -9.90 12.37
N ILE A 87 -2.04 -8.93 13.27
CA ILE A 87 -2.64 -7.61 13.05
C ILE A 87 -1.92 -6.62 13.98
N ASP A 88 -1.80 -5.36 13.57
CA ASP A 88 -1.17 -4.33 14.39
C ASP A 88 -2.20 -3.69 15.34
N GLY A 89 -1.76 -3.23 16.51
CA GLY A 89 -2.66 -2.78 17.60
C GLY A 89 -3.50 -1.54 17.27
N ASP A 90 -3.18 -0.85 16.17
CA ASP A 90 -3.88 0.31 15.63
C ASP A 90 -4.60 0.03 14.29
N ASP A 91 -4.76 -1.25 13.93
CA ASP A 91 -5.57 -1.71 12.80
C ASP A 91 -6.90 -2.32 13.28
N GLU A 92 -7.87 -2.47 12.37
CA GLU A 92 -9.14 -3.16 12.64
C GLU A 92 -9.38 -4.29 11.63
N MET A 93 -9.94 -5.40 12.09
CA MET A 93 -10.35 -6.52 11.25
C MET A 93 -11.78 -6.31 10.74
N GLN A 94 -11.95 -6.19 9.42
CA GLN A 94 -13.25 -6.16 8.78
C GLN A 94 -13.64 -7.56 8.33
N ILE A 95 -14.68 -8.13 8.93
CA ILE A 95 -15.17 -9.47 8.62
C ILE A 95 -16.49 -9.37 7.86
N GLU A 96 -16.60 -10.11 6.76
CA GLU A 96 -17.83 -10.16 5.97
C GLU A 96 -19.00 -10.79 6.77
N PRO A 97 -20.22 -10.27 6.63
CA PRO A 97 -21.38 -10.84 7.29
C PRO A 97 -21.57 -12.33 6.97
N GLY A 98 -21.65 -13.16 8.01
CA GLY A 98 -21.84 -14.60 7.87
C GLY A 98 -20.59 -15.39 7.50
N PHE A 99 -19.41 -14.74 7.48
CA PHE A 99 -18.14 -15.41 7.26
C PHE A 99 -17.95 -16.60 8.21
N ARG A 100 -17.43 -17.70 7.66
CA ARG A 100 -17.00 -18.87 8.40
C ARG A 100 -15.62 -19.25 7.90
N MET A 101 -14.69 -19.39 8.84
CA MET A 101 -13.32 -19.82 8.52
C MET A 101 -13.36 -21.13 7.72
N PRO A 102 -12.73 -21.18 6.54
CA PRO A 102 -12.63 -22.41 5.76
C PRO A 102 -11.69 -23.42 6.45
N ASP A 103 -11.62 -24.63 5.89
CA ASP A 103 -10.65 -25.62 6.33
C ASP A 103 -9.23 -25.16 5.96
N LEU A 104 -8.48 -24.72 6.98
CA LEU A 104 -7.12 -24.23 6.80
C LEU A 104 -6.14 -25.40 6.63
N THR A 105 -5.59 -25.55 5.44
CA THR A 105 -4.69 -26.66 5.06
C THR A 105 -3.32 -26.19 4.59
N LEU A 106 -3.20 -24.93 4.15
CA LEU A 106 -1.96 -24.38 3.62
C LEU A 106 -1.05 -23.86 4.73
N ASP A 107 0.18 -23.51 4.39
CA ASP A 107 1.15 -23.00 5.35
C ASP A 107 0.99 -21.51 5.63
N ALA A 108 0.49 -20.75 4.66
CA ALA A 108 0.20 -19.33 4.81
C ALA A 108 -1.04 -18.92 4.02
N TYR A 109 -1.78 -17.94 4.54
CA TYR A 109 -2.88 -17.28 3.86
C TYR A 109 -2.62 -15.79 3.80
N GLN A 110 -2.75 -15.23 2.60
CA GLN A 110 -2.63 -13.80 2.35
C GLN A 110 -3.96 -13.12 2.68
N VAL A 111 -3.89 -12.08 3.50
CA VAL A 111 -5.04 -11.24 3.86
C VAL A 111 -4.84 -9.87 3.23
N ALA A 112 -5.89 -9.33 2.62
CA ALA A 112 -5.84 -7.99 2.06
C ALA A 112 -5.81 -6.96 3.20
N LEU A 113 -4.88 -6.00 3.10
CA LEU A 113 -4.76 -4.84 3.96
C LEU A 113 -5.14 -3.60 3.16
N HIS A 114 -6.14 -2.88 3.65
CA HIS A 114 -6.66 -1.66 3.04
C HIS A 114 -6.11 -0.45 3.80
N ASP A 115 -5.32 0.37 3.12
CA ASP A 115 -4.83 1.67 3.59
C ASP A 115 -5.43 2.77 2.71
N GLY A 116 -6.62 3.23 3.08
CA GLY A 116 -7.46 4.09 2.25
C GLY A 116 -7.75 3.42 0.89
N PRO A 117 -7.39 4.05 -0.26
CA PRO A 117 -7.61 3.48 -1.58
C PRO A 117 -6.56 2.43 -1.99
N ILE A 118 -5.49 2.27 -1.20
CA ILE A 118 -4.40 1.33 -1.49
C ILE A 118 -4.73 0.00 -0.84
N VAL A 119 -4.61 -1.09 -1.59
CA VAL A 119 -4.73 -2.45 -1.06
C VAL A 119 -3.41 -3.18 -1.29
N HIS A 120 -2.93 -3.90 -0.28
CA HIS A 120 -1.78 -4.78 -0.40
C HIS A 120 -2.03 -6.11 0.33
N TRP A 121 -1.36 -7.18 -0.09
CA TRP A 121 -1.59 -8.52 0.42
C TRP A 121 -0.37 -8.98 1.20
N ARG A 122 -0.57 -9.39 2.46
CA ARG A 122 0.50 -9.93 3.29
C ARG A 122 0.11 -11.29 3.89
N PRO A 123 1.06 -12.22 4.07
CA PRO A 123 0.83 -13.42 4.86
C PRO A 123 0.54 -13.01 6.31
N ALA A 124 -0.74 -12.94 6.66
CA ALA A 124 -1.20 -12.54 8.00
C ALA A 124 -1.72 -13.73 8.81
N LEU A 125 -2.02 -14.86 8.17
CA LEU A 125 -2.44 -16.09 8.84
C LEU A 125 -1.50 -17.21 8.42
N VAL A 126 -0.68 -17.72 9.35
CA VAL A 126 0.36 -18.72 9.04
C VAL A 126 0.28 -19.93 9.95
N SER A 127 0.55 -21.11 9.44
CA SER A 127 0.55 -22.32 10.26
C SER A 127 1.79 -22.40 11.15
N THR A 128 1.64 -22.91 12.37
CA THR A 128 2.75 -23.12 13.31
C THR A 128 3.71 -24.25 12.91
N ARG A 129 3.40 -25.00 11.84
CA ARG A 129 4.20 -26.13 11.33
C ARG A 129 5.57 -25.72 10.78
N LEU A 130 5.74 -24.47 10.33
CA LEU A 130 6.98 -23.97 9.75
C LEU A 130 7.67 -22.96 10.68
N PRO A 131 9.02 -22.86 10.66
CA PRO A 131 9.79 -22.01 11.56
C PRO A 131 9.77 -20.53 11.14
N TRP A 132 8.58 -19.93 11.16
CA TRP A 132 8.38 -18.52 10.84
C TRP A 132 9.18 -17.59 11.74
N ARG A 133 9.73 -16.53 11.15
CA ARG A 133 10.37 -15.40 11.82
C ARG A 133 10.11 -14.13 11.02
N TYR A 134 10.16 -12.98 11.69
CA TYR A 134 10.22 -11.71 10.99
C TYR A 134 11.66 -11.31 10.70
N VAL A 135 11.87 -10.66 9.56
CA VAL A 135 13.18 -10.16 9.13
C VAL A 135 13.06 -8.71 8.72
N GLY A 136 13.95 -7.88 9.24
CA GLY A 136 14.07 -6.47 8.89
C GLY A 136 14.01 -5.56 10.11
N VAL A 137 14.90 -4.56 10.15
CA VAL A 137 14.91 -3.56 11.24
C VAL A 137 13.65 -2.69 11.28
N LEU A 138 12.99 -2.51 10.13
CA LEU A 138 11.72 -1.81 9.93
C LEU A 138 11.12 -2.26 8.58
N HIS A 139 9.79 -2.18 8.45
CA HIS A 139 9.05 -2.74 7.30
C HIS A 139 9.36 -4.23 7.11
N GLU A 140 9.40 -4.91 8.25
CA GLU A 140 9.69 -6.32 8.41
C GLU A 140 8.72 -7.20 7.59
N TYR A 141 9.21 -8.36 7.16
CA TYR A 141 8.40 -9.36 6.49
C TYR A 141 8.60 -10.71 7.18
N ILE A 142 7.59 -11.57 7.11
CA ILE A 142 7.65 -12.90 7.67
C ILE A 142 8.20 -13.88 6.63
N GLU A 143 9.09 -14.77 7.07
CA GLU A 143 9.62 -15.86 6.27
C GLU A 143 9.85 -17.12 7.10
N SER A 144 9.89 -18.28 6.46
CA SER A 144 10.18 -19.56 7.10
C SER A 144 11.59 -20.08 6.78
N GLY A 145 12.29 -19.51 5.80
CA GLY A 145 13.54 -20.06 5.26
C GLY A 145 13.34 -21.31 4.37
N THR A 146 12.10 -21.69 4.04
CA THR A 146 11.77 -22.76 3.09
C THR A 146 10.66 -22.31 2.16
N GLU A 147 10.48 -23.00 1.03
CA GLU A 147 9.23 -22.86 0.26
C GLU A 147 8.04 -23.32 1.11
N TYR A 148 6.88 -22.72 0.86
CA TYR A 148 5.67 -22.98 1.61
C TYR A 148 4.43 -22.76 0.72
N SER A 149 3.38 -23.51 1.01
CA SER A 149 2.10 -23.38 0.30
C SER A 149 1.34 -22.14 0.75
N ARG A 150 0.75 -21.40 -0.20
CA ARG A 150 0.01 -20.17 0.11
C ARG A 150 -1.15 -19.94 -0.84
N ASP A 151 -2.18 -19.27 -0.33
CA ASP A 151 -3.32 -18.76 -1.12
C ASP A 151 -3.89 -17.50 -0.45
N VAL A 152 -4.81 -16.81 -1.12
CA VAL A 152 -5.58 -15.71 -0.54
C VAL A 152 -6.70 -16.28 0.32
N ILE A 153 -6.94 -15.66 1.48
CA ILE A 153 -8.16 -15.91 2.25
C ILE A 153 -9.14 -14.76 2.05
N GLU A 154 -10.33 -15.09 1.59
CA GLU A 154 -11.43 -14.15 1.41
C GLU A 154 -12.37 -14.14 2.63
N GLY A 155 -13.21 -13.12 2.74
CA GLY A 155 -14.21 -13.02 3.81
C GLY A 155 -13.77 -12.21 5.04
N PHE A 156 -12.50 -11.80 5.12
CA PHE A 156 -12.06 -10.75 6.03
C PHE A 156 -10.81 -10.02 5.52
N ASN A 157 -10.69 -8.76 5.90
CA ASN A 157 -9.59 -7.86 5.52
C ASN A 157 -9.10 -7.09 6.74
N ILE A 158 -7.84 -6.64 6.70
CA ILE A 158 -7.28 -5.71 7.68
C ILE A 158 -7.50 -4.29 7.17
N LEU A 159 -8.05 -3.41 8.01
CA LEU A 159 -8.19 -1.99 7.74
C LEU A 159 -7.11 -1.23 8.51
N SER A 160 -6.24 -0.54 7.78
CA SER A 160 -5.28 0.40 8.36
C SER A 160 -6.03 1.65 8.80
N ILE A 161 -6.21 1.79 10.11
CA ILE A 161 -6.83 2.97 10.72
C ILE A 161 -5.74 3.95 11.16
N GLY A 162 -4.60 3.41 11.59
CA GLY A 162 -3.47 4.16 12.11
C GLY A 162 -3.76 4.79 13.47
N GLY A 163 -2.90 5.73 13.87
CA GLY A 163 -2.97 6.33 15.20
C GLY A 163 -2.21 5.57 16.28
N GLY A 164 -1.31 4.65 15.90
CA GLY A 164 -0.37 4.02 16.81
C GLY A 164 0.50 5.01 17.59
N ALA A 165 1.06 4.53 18.70
CA ALA A 165 1.73 5.37 19.70
C ALA A 165 2.78 6.33 19.09
N ARG A 166 3.65 5.82 18.20
CA ARG A 166 4.73 6.60 17.56
C ARG A 166 4.22 7.82 16.81
N LEU A 167 3.07 7.72 16.13
CA LEU A 167 2.50 8.84 15.39
C LEU A 167 1.87 9.88 16.34
N ARG A 168 1.18 9.42 17.39
CA ARG A 168 0.50 10.28 18.36
C ARG A 168 1.45 11.05 19.26
N GLU A 169 2.52 10.39 19.72
CA GLU A 169 3.45 10.97 20.69
C GLU A 169 4.36 12.03 20.05
N GLU A 170 4.72 11.85 18.78
CA GLU A 170 5.87 12.56 18.20
C GLU A 170 5.53 13.31 16.91
N GLY A 171 4.37 13.01 16.31
CA GLY A 171 3.93 13.57 15.04
C GLY A 171 4.56 12.91 13.81
N GLN A 172 3.95 13.14 12.65
CA GLN A 172 4.27 12.44 11.41
C GLN A 172 5.73 12.63 10.97
N ARG A 173 6.23 13.88 10.97
CA ARG A 173 7.59 14.17 10.53
C ARG A 173 8.64 13.51 11.43
N ALA A 174 8.52 13.64 12.76
CA ALA A 174 9.51 13.09 13.67
C ALA A 174 9.56 11.56 13.61
N LYS A 175 8.39 10.90 13.47
CA LYS A 175 8.29 9.45 13.23
C LYS A 175 9.15 9.05 12.03
N TYR A 176 8.94 9.68 10.88
CA TYR A 176 9.63 9.27 9.66
C TYR A 176 11.11 9.66 9.61
N LEU A 177 11.52 10.72 10.33
CA LEU A 177 12.95 11.00 10.53
C LEU A 177 13.66 9.86 11.30
N ARG A 178 13.04 9.34 12.36
CA ARG A 178 13.59 8.18 13.09
C ARG A 178 13.56 6.91 12.27
N ASP A 179 12.48 6.67 11.52
CA ASP A 179 12.42 5.52 10.61
C ASP A 179 13.59 5.56 9.60
N ALA A 180 13.91 6.75 9.07
CA ALA A 180 15.06 6.96 8.20
C ALA A 180 16.41 6.73 8.92
N GLU A 181 16.56 7.14 10.18
CA GLU A 181 17.76 6.86 10.98
C GLU A 181 17.96 5.35 11.19
N VAL A 182 16.90 4.62 11.59
CA VAL A 182 16.94 3.16 11.79
C VAL A 182 17.34 2.45 10.50
N LEU A 183 16.76 2.85 9.36
CA LEU A 183 17.08 2.25 8.06
C LEU A 183 18.48 2.62 7.58
N THR A 184 18.98 3.82 7.91
CA THR A 184 20.37 4.22 7.64
C THR A 184 21.35 3.35 8.42
N GLU A 185 21.09 3.10 9.71
CA GLU A 185 21.91 2.18 10.53
C GLU A 185 21.81 0.73 10.04
N GLY A 186 20.63 0.31 9.57
CA GLY A 186 20.41 -0.97 8.92
C GLY A 186 21.29 -1.15 7.69
N LEU A 187 21.28 -0.17 6.78
CA LEU A 187 22.12 -0.18 5.56
C LEU A 187 23.61 -0.09 5.86
N ALA A 188 24.03 0.55 6.96
CA ALA A 188 25.43 0.54 7.37
C ALA A 188 25.92 -0.88 7.71
N LYS A 189 25.03 -1.76 8.18
CA LYS A 189 25.34 -3.17 8.51
C LYS A 189 25.09 -4.10 7.33
N GLU A 190 24.06 -3.83 6.54
CA GLU A 190 23.62 -4.60 5.38
C GLU A 190 23.53 -3.69 4.14
N PRO A 191 24.66 -3.30 3.54
CA PRO A 191 24.69 -2.28 2.49
C PRO A 191 23.97 -2.68 1.20
N ASP A 192 23.85 -3.98 0.95
CA ASP A 192 23.18 -4.53 -0.24
C ASP A 192 21.68 -4.77 -0.01
N ASN A 193 21.13 -4.41 1.16
CA ASN A 193 19.72 -4.62 1.49
C ASN A 193 18.83 -3.63 0.72
N THR A 194 18.37 -4.06 -0.45
CA THR A 194 17.54 -3.25 -1.35
C THR A 194 16.22 -2.80 -0.72
N ARG A 195 15.65 -3.61 0.20
CA ARG A 195 14.41 -3.27 0.89
C ARG A 195 14.62 -2.09 1.83
N TYR A 196 15.72 -2.09 2.61
CA TYR A 196 16.06 -0.96 3.47
C TYR A 196 16.30 0.32 2.67
N ALA A 197 16.99 0.23 1.54
CA ALA A 197 17.20 1.38 0.65
C ALA A 197 15.89 1.95 0.10
N PHE A 198 14.94 1.09 -0.28
CA PHE A 198 13.62 1.52 -0.74
C PHE A 198 12.85 2.26 0.35
N TYR A 199 12.75 1.66 1.54
CA TYR A 199 12.01 2.28 2.62
C TYR A 199 12.72 3.50 3.20
N LEU A 200 14.06 3.59 3.12
CA LEU A 200 14.79 4.80 3.53
C LEU A 200 14.38 6.00 2.66
N ALA A 201 14.29 5.78 1.35
CA ALA A 201 13.82 6.80 0.42
C ALA A 201 12.38 7.22 0.72
N GLN A 202 11.51 6.26 1.05
CA GLN A 202 10.14 6.51 1.45
C GLN A 202 10.05 7.28 2.78
N SER A 203 10.82 6.90 3.81
CA SER A 203 10.88 7.62 5.08
C SER A 203 11.33 9.06 4.90
N TRP A 204 12.33 9.33 4.05
CA TRP A 204 12.71 10.71 3.73
C TRP A 204 11.59 11.48 3.03
N ARG A 205 10.86 10.85 2.10
CA ARG A 205 9.70 11.49 1.43
C ARG A 205 8.65 11.89 2.46
N ASP A 206 8.27 10.93 3.30
CA ASP A 206 7.15 11.07 4.24
C ASP A 206 7.55 11.96 5.45
N ALA A 207 8.85 12.12 5.71
CA ALA A 207 9.38 13.13 6.61
C ALA A 207 9.33 14.56 6.01
N GLY A 208 9.20 14.72 4.69
CA GLY A 208 9.30 16.02 4.02
C GLY A 208 10.73 16.43 3.67
N GLU A 209 11.59 15.47 3.33
CA GLU A 209 12.97 15.66 2.89
C GLU A 209 13.13 15.26 1.40
N PRO A 210 12.53 16.00 0.45
CA PRO A 210 12.39 15.55 -0.93
C PRO A 210 13.73 15.34 -1.65
N GLU A 211 14.77 16.15 -1.37
CA GLU A 211 16.10 15.97 -1.97
C GLU A 211 16.80 14.70 -1.48
N LYS A 212 16.72 14.40 -0.17
CA LYS A 212 17.26 13.14 0.38
C LYS A 212 16.51 11.94 -0.17
N SER A 213 15.19 12.07 -0.28
CA SER A 213 14.34 11.03 -0.85
C SER A 213 14.67 10.74 -2.31
N LEU A 214 14.82 11.78 -3.14
CA LEU A 214 15.20 11.64 -4.54
C LEU A 214 16.54 10.91 -4.68
N ALA A 215 17.56 11.35 -3.95
CA ALA A 215 18.88 10.72 -3.96
C ALA A 215 18.83 9.25 -3.50
N ALA A 216 18.04 8.95 -2.47
CA ALA A 216 17.87 7.60 -1.96
C ALA A 216 17.12 6.68 -2.95
N TYR A 217 16.09 7.18 -3.65
CA TYR A 217 15.44 6.42 -4.72
C TYR A 217 16.38 6.20 -5.90
N ASP A 218 17.13 7.21 -6.33
CA ASP A 218 18.13 7.05 -7.41
C ASP A 218 19.19 5.99 -7.03
N HIS A 219 19.64 5.99 -5.78
CA HIS A 219 20.51 4.93 -5.25
C HIS A 219 19.82 3.55 -5.28
N ARG A 220 18.58 3.46 -4.77
CA ARG A 220 17.80 2.21 -4.77
C ARG A 220 17.65 1.64 -6.17
N VAL A 221 17.40 2.48 -7.19
CA VAL A 221 17.29 2.04 -8.59
C VAL A 221 18.61 1.44 -9.08
N ALA A 222 19.75 2.04 -8.71
CA ALA A 222 21.06 1.54 -9.11
C ALA A 222 21.41 0.17 -8.50
N MET A 223 20.79 -0.23 -7.39
CA MET A 223 21.01 -1.54 -6.76
C MET A 223 20.35 -2.72 -7.50
N GLY A 224 19.38 -2.47 -8.39
CA GLY A 224 18.65 -3.54 -9.08
C GLY A 224 17.74 -4.38 -8.16
N GLY A 225 17.65 -5.69 -8.38
CA GLY A 225 16.82 -6.58 -7.56
C GLY A 225 15.38 -6.71 -8.05
N TRP A 226 14.40 -6.74 -7.13
CA TRP A 226 13.00 -6.95 -7.49
C TRP A 226 12.48 -5.82 -8.41
N ALA A 227 11.92 -6.22 -9.55
CA ALA A 227 11.54 -5.31 -10.61
C ALA A 227 10.40 -4.34 -10.21
N GLU A 228 9.48 -4.74 -9.33
CA GLU A 228 8.38 -3.85 -8.88
C GLU A 228 8.87 -2.75 -7.96
N GLU A 229 9.71 -3.07 -6.97
CA GLU A 229 10.35 -2.04 -6.12
C GLU A 229 11.21 -1.09 -6.95
N THR A 230 11.93 -1.61 -7.94
CA THR A 230 12.75 -0.78 -8.85
C THR A 230 11.87 0.18 -9.65
N TYR A 231 10.75 -0.30 -10.19
CA TYR A 231 9.77 0.54 -10.87
C TYR A 231 9.19 1.62 -9.95
N CYS A 232 8.72 1.24 -8.76
CA CYS A 232 8.18 2.18 -7.79
C CYS A 232 9.22 3.25 -7.40
N ALA A 233 10.48 2.87 -7.22
CA ALA A 233 11.56 3.81 -6.94
C ALA A 233 11.77 4.81 -8.09
N GLN A 234 11.77 4.35 -9.35
CA GLN A 234 11.86 5.23 -10.51
C GLN A 234 10.66 6.18 -10.63
N LEU A 235 9.44 5.67 -10.44
CA LEU A 235 8.20 6.46 -10.48
C LEU A 235 8.20 7.53 -9.38
N TYR A 236 8.56 7.17 -8.15
CA TYR A 236 8.59 8.12 -7.03
C TYR A 236 9.71 9.14 -7.16
N ALA A 237 10.87 8.75 -7.69
CA ALA A 237 11.92 9.69 -8.07
C ALA A 237 11.45 10.69 -9.13
N ALA A 238 10.72 10.25 -10.17
CA ALA A 238 10.16 11.13 -11.19
C ALA A 238 9.16 12.14 -10.61
N ARG A 239 8.28 11.68 -9.70
CA ARG A 239 7.31 12.56 -9.00
C ARG A 239 8.01 13.56 -8.07
N LEU A 240 9.03 13.13 -7.35
CA LEU A 240 9.85 14.02 -6.52
C LEU A 240 10.58 15.06 -7.37
N ALA A 241 11.07 14.69 -8.55
CA ALA A 241 11.69 15.63 -9.49
C ALA A 241 10.69 16.72 -9.93
N VAL A 242 9.40 16.39 -10.12
CA VAL A 242 8.34 17.40 -10.32
C VAL A 242 8.22 18.32 -9.11
N THR A 243 8.12 17.75 -7.90
CA THR A 243 7.99 18.52 -6.65
C THR A 243 9.17 19.44 -6.38
N LEU A 244 10.38 19.03 -6.79
CA LEU A 244 11.62 19.80 -6.68
C LEU A 244 11.82 20.78 -7.85
N GLU A 245 10.82 20.92 -8.74
CA GLU A 245 10.88 21.82 -9.90
C GLU A 245 12.12 21.57 -10.77
N ARG A 246 12.51 20.30 -10.93
CA ARG A 246 13.59 19.91 -11.85
C ARG A 246 13.21 20.28 -13.28
N PRO A 247 14.20 20.55 -14.16
CA PRO A 247 13.92 20.90 -15.56
C PRO A 247 13.02 19.87 -16.24
N SER A 248 12.00 20.32 -17.00
CA SER A 248 11.00 19.42 -17.59
C SER A 248 11.62 18.28 -18.41
N ALA A 249 12.75 18.51 -19.10
CA ALA A 249 13.44 17.46 -19.84
C ALA A 249 13.95 16.32 -18.93
N GLU A 250 14.47 16.64 -17.75
CA GLU A 250 14.90 15.64 -16.76
C GLU A 250 13.70 14.86 -16.22
N VAL A 251 12.62 15.57 -15.86
CA VAL A 251 11.40 14.95 -15.34
C VAL A 251 10.79 13.98 -16.38
N MET A 252 10.72 14.40 -17.64
CA MET A 252 10.24 13.55 -18.73
C MET A 252 11.09 12.30 -18.90
N ASP A 253 12.42 12.43 -18.88
CA ASP A 253 13.35 11.29 -18.96
C ASP A 253 13.13 10.30 -17.80
N ARG A 254 12.96 10.81 -16.57
CA ARG A 254 12.68 9.98 -15.39
C ARG A 254 11.39 9.17 -15.54
N TYR A 255 10.30 9.78 -16.02
CA TYR A 255 9.05 9.05 -16.29
C TYR A 255 9.20 8.03 -17.43
N LEU A 256 9.91 8.38 -18.51
CA LEU A 256 10.15 7.46 -19.61
C LEU A 256 10.97 6.25 -19.16
N ARG A 257 12.02 6.45 -18.37
CA ARG A 257 12.81 5.36 -17.78
C ARG A 257 11.98 4.47 -16.85
N ALA A 258 11.07 5.06 -16.06
CA ALA A 258 10.10 4.30 -15.27
C ALA A 258 9.19 3.45 -16.16
N HIS A 259 8.67 4.00 -17.25
CA HIS A 259 7.85 3.23 -18.19
C HIS A 259 8.65 2.11 -18.89
N GLU A 260 9.88 2.39 -19.33
CA GLU A 260 10.76 1.42 -19.99
C GLU A 260 11.10 0.23 -19.09
N SER A 261 11.25 0.45 -17.78
CA SER A 261 11.55 -0.63 -16.83
C SER A 261 10.35 -1.53 -16.55
N ARG A 262 9.11 -1.00 -16.66
CA ARG A 262 7.89 -1.77 -16.47
C ARG A 262 6.74 -1.28 -17.37
N PRO A 263 6.74 -1.65 -18.67
CA PRO A 263 5.74 -1.16 -19.64
C PRO A 263 4.30 -1.63 -19.36
N SER A 264 4.12 -2.62 -18.49
CA SER A 264 2.83 -3.12 -18.01
C SER A 264 2.14 -2.20 -17.01
N ARG A 265 2.78 -1.12 -16.57
CA ARG A 265 2.27 -0.16 -15.58
C ARG A 265 1.94 1.19 -16.22
N ALA A 266 0.72 1.68 -16.02
CA ALA A 266 0.22 2.88 -16.70
C ALA A 266 0.66 4.19 -16.03
N GLU A 267 1.03 4.15 -14.76
CA GLU A 267 1.21 5.33 -13.91
C GLU A 267 2.24 6.31 -14.47
N ALA A 268 3.41 5.82 -14.87
CA ALA A 268 4.48 6.65 -15.42
C ALA A 268 4.05 7.41 -16.68
N LEU A 269 3.32 6.76 -17.59
CA LEU A 269 2.80 7.42 -18.80
C LEU A 269 1.63 8.35 -18.49
N GLY A 270 0.76 7.97 -17.56
CA GLY A 270 -0.35 8.80 -17.11
C GLY A 270 0.13 10.10 -16.46
N ASP A 271 1.09 10.02 -15.54
CA ASP A 271 1.71 11.17 -14.90
C ASP A 271 2.46 12.04 -15.92
N LEU A 272 3.16 11.44 -16.88
CA LEU A 272 3.84 12.15 -17.96
C LEU A 272 2.85 12.88 -18.89
N ALA A 273 1.71 12.26 -19.22
CA ALA A 273 0.64 12.89 -19.98
C ALA A 273 0.07 14.09 -19.24
N ARG A 274 -0.21 13.93 -17.94
CA ARG A 274 -0.67 15.00 -17.06
C ARG A 274 0.33 16.15 -16.98
N LEU A 275 1.63 15.86 -16.83
CA LEU A 275 2.69 16.88 -16.85
C LEU A 275 2.64 17.69 -18.17
N CYS A 276 2.63 16.99 -19.31
CA CYS A 276 2.55 17.65 -20.62
C CYS A 276 1.29 18.50 -20.76
N ARG A 277 0.14 18.04 -20.23
CA ARG A 277 -1.11 18.81 -20.22
C ARG A 277 -0.98 20.09 -19.40
N LEU A 278 -0.42 20.02 -18.19
CA LEU A 278 -0.23 21.20 -17.33
C LEU A 278 0.71 22.22 -17.98
N GLU A 279 1.68 21.77 -18.78
CA GLU A 279 2.57 22.61 -19.59
C GLU A 279 1.96 23.03 -20.95
N SER A 280 0.70 22.69 -21.24
CA SER A 280 0.04 22.95 -22.54
C SER A 280 0.75 22.33 -23.75
N ARG A 281 1.52 21.26 -23.55
CA ARG A 281 2.20 20.46 -24.61
C ARG A 281 1.24 19.41 -25.15
N TRP A 282 0.12 19.87 -25.72
CA TRP A 282 -1.02 19.04 -26.10
C TRP A 282 -0.68 17.83 -26.98
N PRO A 283 0.15 17.93 -28.04
CA PRO A 283 0.50 16.75 -28.85
C PRO A 283 1.20 15.64 -28.07
N LEU A 284 2.02 15.99 -27.08
CA LEU A 284 2.70 15.02 -26.22
C LEU A 284 1.77 14.46 -25.15
N ALA A 285 0.95 15.31 -24.53
CA ALA A 285 -0.08 14.86 -23.60
C ALA A 285 -0.99 13.81 -24.25
N TYR A 286 -1.42 14.09 -25.50
CA TYR A 286 -2.24 13.18 -26.29
C TYR A 286 -1.51 11.85 -26.58
N LEU A 287 -0.26 11.91 -27.05
CA LEU A 287 0.55 10.73 -27.37
C LEU A 287 0.72 9.81 -26.15
N PHE A 288 1.10 10.38 -24.99
CA PHE A 288 1.33 9.58 -23.78
C PHE A 288 0.03 9.07 -23.17
N ALA A 289 -1.04 9.88 -23.12
CA ALA A 289 -2.32 9.44 -22.60
C ALA A 289 -2.90 8.29 -23.43
N ARG A 290 -2.82 8.39 -24.76
CA ARG A 290 -3.29 7.33 -25.67
C ARG A 290 -2.53 6.03 -25.48
N GLN A 291 -1.24 6.09 -25.18
CA GLN A 291 -0.47 4.89 -24.83
C GLN A 291 -0.83 4.37 -23.44
N ALA A 292 -1.01 5.23 -22.43
CA ALA A 292 -1.41 4.84 -21.08
C ALA A 292 -2.75 4.09 -21.05
N VAL A 293 -3.75 4.55 -21.81
CA VAL A 293 -5.08 3.90 -21.93
C VAL A 293 -5.00 2.47 -22.47
N ARG A 294 -3.95 2.14 -23.22
CA ARG A 294 -3.78 0.79 -23.81
C ARG A 294 -3.14 -0.20 -22.84
N VAL A 295 -2.63 0.26 -21.70
CA VAL A 295 -1.99 -0.60 -20.71
C VAL A 295 -3.07 -1.33 -19.90
N PRO A 296 -3.15 -2.66 -19.97
CA PRO A 296 -4.15 -3.43 -19.21
C PRO A 296 -3.85 -3.36 -17.70
N HIS A 297 -4.77 -3.88 -16.88
CA HIS A 297 -4.47 -4.08 -15.46
C HIS A 297 -3.26 -5.02 -15.31
N PRO A 298 -2.25 -4.65 -14.50
CA PRO A 298 -1.09 -5.48 -14.27
C PRO A 298 -1.40 -6.58 -13.26
N ASP A 299 -0.64 -7.68 -13.32
CA ASP A 299 -0.60 -8.72 -12.28
C ASP A 299 0.38 -8.38 -11.14
N ASP A 300 0.90 -7.15 -11.12
CA ASP A 300 1.78 -6.62 -10.08
C ASP A 300 1.08 -6.57 -8.72
N ILE A 301 1.87 -6.71 -7.66
CA ILE A 301 1.37 -6.72 -6.28
C ILE A 301 1.82 -5.50 -5.47
N LEU A 302 2.86 -4.78 -5.91
CA LEU A 302 3.40 -3.65 -5.17
C LEU A 302 2.85 -2.30 -5.67
N PHE A 303 2.07 -1.66 -4.79
CA PHE A 303 1.61 -0.27 -4.91
C PHE A 303 1.03 0.08 -6.30
N VAL A 304 0.19 -0.79 -6.86
CA VAL A 304 -0.53 -0.52 -8.12
C VAL A 304 -1.57 0.58 -7.90
N GLU A 305 -1.52 1.64 -8.72
CA GLU A 305 -2.53 2.70 -8.68
C GLU A 305 -3.60 2.43 -9.74
N PHE A 306 -4.53 1.52 -9.44
CA PHE A 306 -5.57 1.07 -10.38
C PHE A 306 -6.40 2.21 -11.00
N ALA A 307 -6.52 3.36 -10.32
CA ALA A 307 -7.15 4.55 -10.88
C ALA A 307 -6.58 4.99 -12.24
N TRP A 308 -5.29 4.75 -12.51
CA TRP A 308 -4.67 5.02 -13.82
C TRP A 308 -5.18 4.09 -14.92
N HIS A 309 -5.51 2.85 -14.58
CA HIS A 309 -6.07 1.87 -15.51
C HIS A 309 -7.60 1.98 -15.62
N ASP A 310 -8.25 2.42 -14.55
CA ASP A 310 -9.71 2.46 -14.46
C ASP A 310 -10.35 3.69 -15.10
N TRP A 311 -9.75 4.88 -14.93
CA TRP A 311 -10.36 6.11 -15.44
C TRP A 311 -9.39 7.26 -15.73
N ARG A 312 -8.31 7.43 -14.95
CA ARG A 312 -7.47 8.64 -15.06
C ARG A 312 -6.76 8.75 -16.40
N ALA A 313 -6.21 7.66 -16.94
CA ALA A 313 -5.58 7.71 -18.26
C ALA A 313 -6.58 8.07 -19.37
N LEU A 314 -7.82 7.58 -19.26
CA LEU A 314 -8.89 7.86 -20.23
C LEU A 314 -9.37 9.31 -20.14
N ASP A 315 -9.43 9.88 -18.94
CA ASP A 315 -9.71 11.30 -18.71
C ASP A 315 -8.60 12.21 -19.26
N GLU A 316 -7.33 11.88 -19.00
CA GLU A 316 -6.20 12.60 -19.60
C GLU A 316 -6.24 12.55 -21.13
N LEU A 317 -6.61 11.40 -21.72
CA LEU A 317 -6.80 11.26 -23.16
C LEU A 317 -7.96 12.13 -23.66
N ALA A 318 -9.11 12.12 -22.97
CA ALA A 318 -10.28 12.90 -23.35
C ALA A 318 -9.95 14.41 -23.43
N VAL A 319 -9.22 14.93 -22.45
CA VAL A 319 -8.81 16.33 -22.41
C VAL A 319 -7.77 16.63 -23.50
N ALA A 320 -6.74 15.80 -23.66
CA ALA A 320 -5.71 16.03 -24.65
C ALA A 320 -6.24 15.92 -26.10
N ALA A 321 -7.17 14.99 -26.36
CA ALA A 321 -7.85 14.84 -27.64
C ALA A 321 -8.62 16.10 -28.02
N TYR A 322 -9.34 16.72 -27.07
CA TYR A 322 -10.05 17.98 -27.32
C TYR A 322 -9.09 19.09 -27.78
N TRP A 323 -7.98 19.28 -27.08
CA TRP A 323 -7.03 20.35 -27.38
C TRP A 323 -6.17 20.10 -28.62
N THR A 324 -6.14 18.87 -29.12
CA THR A 324 -5.49 18.52 -30.40
C THR A 324 -6.45 18.49 -31.59
N GLY A 325 -7.76 18.70 -31.36
CA GLY A 325 -8.77 18.73 -32.42
C GLY A 325 -9.45 17.38 -32.69
N GLU A 326 -9.07 16.33 -31.96
CA GLU A 326 -9.67 14.99 -32.00
C GLU A 326 -10.98 14.95 -31.20
N TYR A 327 -11.94 15.80 -31.56
CA TYR A 327 -13.17 16.01 -30.79
C TYR A 327 -14.05 14.76 -30.68
N GLN A 328 -14.05 13.88 -31.70
CA GLN A 328 -14.79 12.63 -31.64
C GLN A 328 -14.20 11.69 -30.58
N GLU A 329 -12.88 11.50 -30.56
CA GLU A 329 -12.21 10.67 -29.55
C GLU A 329 -12.40 11.26 -28.14
N SER A 330 -12.35 12.58 -28.00
CA SER A 330 -12.67 13.26 -26.74
C SER A 330 -14.09 12.94 -26.25
N SER A 331 -15.09 13.01 -27.14
CA SER A 331 -16.48 12.66 -26.85
C SER A 331 -16.61 11.18 -26.45
N ASP A 332 -16.02 10.27 -27.23
CA ASP A 332 -16.08 8.83 -27.00
C ASP A 332 -15.44 8.45 -25.66
N CYS A 333 -14.31 9.06 -25.31
CA CYS A 333 -13.66 8.87 -24.01
C CYS A 333 -14.56 9.33 -22.85
N CYS A 334 -15.19 10.52 -22.97
CA CYS A 334 -16.09 11.02 -21.92
C CYS A 334 -17.34 10.14 -21.78
N GLU A 335 -17.93 9.67 -22.88
CA GLU A 335 -19.08 8.76 -22.83
C GLU A 335 -18.70 7.44 -22.15
N ARG A 336 -17.52 6.90 -22.47
CA ARG A 336 -17.02 5.67 -21.87
C ARG A 336 -16.75 5.82 -20.37
N LEU A 337 -16.14 6.93 -19.95
CA LEU A 337 -15.96 7.26 -18.52
C LEU A 337 -17.27 7.28 -17.74
N LEU A 338 -18.35 7.80 -18.34
CA LEU A 338 -19.68 7.87 -17.71
C LEU A 338 -20.42 6.53 -17.70
N GLN A 339 -20.10 5.61 -18.61
CA GLN A 339 -20.78 4.32 -18.77
C GLN A 339 -20.15 3.18 -17.96
N GLU A 340 -18.82 3.17 -17.81
CA GLU A 340 -18.09 2.03 -17.21
C GLU A 340 -18.27 1.91 -15.68
N GLY A 341 -18.81 2.93 -15.02
CA GLY A 341 -19.07 2.90 -13.57
C GLY A 341 -17.82 2.94 -12.67
N LYS A 342 -16.65 3.20 -13.27
CA LYS A 342 -15.35 3.29 -12.58
C LYS A 342 -14.95 4.71 -12.18
N LEU A 343 -15.65 5.71 -12.72
CA LEU A 343 -15.38 7.12 -12.46
C LEU A 343 -15.87 7.51 -11.04
N PRO A 344 -15.03 8.18 -10.23
CA PRO A 344 -15.46 8.72 -8.95
C PRO A 344 -16.63 9.70 -9.08
N GLY A 345 -17.60 9.63 -8.16
CA GLY A 345 -18.83 10.42 -8.24
C GLY A 345 -18.61 11.94 -8.30
N ASP A 346 -17.58 12.44 -7.61
CA ASP A 346 -17.19 13.86 -7.60
C ASP A 346 -16.61 14.35 -8.94
N GLN A 347 -16.31 13.44 -9.87
CA GLN A 347 -15.77 13.78 -11.19
C GLN A 347 -16.84 13.81 -12.29
N GLN A 348 -18.06 13.31 -12.03
CA GLN A 348 -19.11 13.15 -13.05
C GLN A 348 -19.47 14.46 -13.75
N ASP A 349 -19.74 15.52 -12.99
CA ASP A 349 -20.12 16.83 -13.54
C ASP A 349 -19.04 17.41 -14.45
N ARG A 350 -17.76 17.24 -14.07
CA ARG A 350 -16.61 17.69 -14.88
C ARG A 350 -16.54 16.93 -16.20
N ILE A 351 -16.75 15.61 -16.19
CA ILE A 351 -16.73 14.79 -17.41
C ILE A 351 -17.92 15.11 -18.31
N LEU A 352 -19.10 15.36 -17.76
CA LEU A 352 -20.27 15.82 -18.52
C LEU A 352 -20.00 17.16 -19.22
N ALA A 353 -19.37 18.12 -18.52
CA ALA A 353 -18.99 19.40 -19.13
C ALA A 353 -17.98 19.21 -20.28
N ASN A 354 -16.98 18.34 -20.10
CA ASN A 354 -16.02 18.00 -21.15
C ASN A 354 -16.70 17.37 -22.39
N LEU A 355 -17.64 16.44 -22.17
CA LEU A 355 -18.45 15.84 -23.23
C LEU A 355 -19.24 16.89 -24.01
N GLU A 356 -19.86 17.85 -23.31
CA GLU A 356 -20.57 18.95 -23.97
C GLU A 356 -19.65 19.81 -24.83
N PHE A 357 -18.44 20.14 -24.34
CA PHE A 357 -17.48 20.92 -25.11
C PHE A 357 -17.11 20.20 -26.42
N ALA A 358 -16.82 18.89 -26.34
CA ALA A 358 -16.52 18.08 -27.52
C ALA A 358 -17.70 18.02 -28.50
N ARG A 359 -18.92 17.75 -28.02
CA ARG A 359 -20.13 17.70 -28.85
C ARG A 359 -20.45 19.02 -29.55
N ARG A 360 -20.24 20.15 -28.87
CA ARG A 360 -20.39 21.49 -29.47
C ARG A 360 -19.44 21.68 -30.64
N LYS A 361 -18.19 21.19 -30.54
CA LYS A 361 -17.21 21.24 -31.64
C LYS A 361 -17.58 20.32 -32.81
N LEU A 362 -18.26 19.21 -32.55
CA LEU A 362 -18.77 18.28 -33.57
C LEU A 362 -20.09 18.74 -34.22
N GLY A 363 -20.71 19.83 -33.75
CA GLY A 363 -22.02 20.28 -34.23
C GLY A 363 -23.18 19.39 -33.79
N VAL A 364 -22.97 18.51 -32.81
CA VAL A 364 -24.01 17.66 -32.23
C VAL A 364 -24.68 18.45 -31.10
N GLY A 365 -25.88 18.98 -31.36
CA GLY A 365 -26.67 19.71 -30.36
C GLY A 365 -26.93 18.87 -29.10
N SER A 366 -26.93 19.52 -27.94
CA SER A 366 -27.14 18.92 -26.62
C SER A 366 -28.43 18.09 -26.59
N ARG A 367 -28.32 16.76 -26.65
CA ARG A 367 -29.41 15.87 -26.26
C ARG A 367 -29.45 15.87 -24.73
N ALA A 368 -30.49 16.48 -24.17
CA ALA A 368 -30.82 16.36 -22.76
C ALA A 368 -30.97 14.87 -22.42
N PHE A 369 -30.12 14.36 -21.54
CA PHE A 369 -30.39 13.09 -20.86
C PHE A 369 -31.44 13.40 -19.79
N ALA A 370 -32.63 12.85 -19.96
CA ALA A 370 -33.73 12.86 -19.00
C ALA A 370 -33.68 11.58 -18.15
#